data_AF-A0A7C1LUD6-F1
#
_entry.id   AF-A0A7C1LUD6-F1
#
_cell.length_a   1.000
_cell.length_b   1.000
_cell.length_c   1.000
_cell.angle_alpha   90.00
_cell.angle_beta   90.00
_cell.angle_gamma   90.00
#
_symmetry.space_group_name_H-M   'P 1'
#
loop_
_entity.id
_entity.type
_entity.pdbx_description
1 polymer ?
#
loop_
_entity_poly.entity_id
_entity_poly.type
_entity_poly.pdbx_seq_one_letter_code
_entity_poly.pdbx_strand_id
1 'polypeptide(L)'
;MELTSKNVNKIFMDCLFEEDNEENRKNSIVVEGLVNKFGLNPVAIKKHKKDIYSMLKQLPKNFQKNGGGGWSFLNACNREDGTQWTGLHATMEQLVVLGIASEYVKYTMPREMWKILPGGVPYFSVA
;
A
#
# COMPACT_ATOMS: atom_id res chain seq x y z
N MET A 1 -2.66 14.28 3.58
CA MET A 1 -3.22 14.07 2.23
C MET A 1 -4.49 13.23 2.33
N GLU A 2 -5.54 13.57 1.60
CA GLU A 2 -6.80 12.80 1.57
C GLU A 2 -6.63 11.49 0.77
N LEU A 3 -7.25 10.40 1.24
CA LEU A 3 -7.23 9.11 0.55
C LEU A 3 -8.22 9.13 -0.63
N THR A 4 -7.66 9.28 -1.84
CA THR A 4 -8.41 9.23 -3.11
C THR A 4 -7.59 8.49 -4.16
N SER A 5 -8.26 7.92 -5.16
CA SER A 5 -7.58 7.26 -6.30
C SER A 5 -6.54 8.17 -6.96
N LYS A 6 -6.86 9.45 -7.14
CA LYS A 6 -5.97 10.45 -7.77
C LYS A 6 -4.69 10.67 -6.94
N ASN A 7 -4.83 10.83 -5.63
CA ASN A 7 -3.70 11.08 -4.75
C ASN A 7 -2.79 9.85 -4.63
N VAL A 8 -3.37 8.66 -4.50
CA VAL A 8 -2.59 7.41 -4.46
C VAL A 8 -1.81 7.22 -5.75
N ASN A 9 -2.46 7.31 -6.91
CA ASN A 9 -1.77 7.19 -8.20
C ASN A 9 -0.67 8.24 -8.38
N LYS A 10 -0.93 9.50 -8.01
CA LYS A 10 0.07 10.56 -8.10
C LYS A 10 1.31 10.23 -7.27
N ILE A 11 1.14 9.92 -5.98
CA ILE A 11 2.27 9.61 -5.09
C ILE A 11 2.98 8.32 -5.54
N PHE A 12 2.23 7.33 -6.01
CA PHE A 12 2.81 6.10 -6.53
C PHE A 12 3.74 6.38 -7.71
N MET A 13 3.27 7.14 -8.72
CA MET A 13 4.08 7.52 -9.87
C MET A 13 5.28 8.38 -9.49
N ASP A 14 5.10 9.35 -8.58
CA ASP A 14 6.19 10.19 -8.05
C ASP A 14 7.28 9.36 -7.32
N CYS A 15 6.93 8.14 -6.86
CA CYS A 15 7.86 7.22 -6.17
C CYS A 15 8.51 6.20 -7.10
N LEU A 16 8.18 6.18 -8.39
CA LEU A 16 8.91 5.40 -9.40
C LEU A 16 10.14 6.17 -9.88
N PHE A 17 11.11 5.46 -10.43
CA PHE A 17 12.19 6.12 -11.17
C PHE A 17 11.69 6.57 -12.54
N GLU A 18 12.08 7.77 -12.96
CA GLU A 18 11.80 8.27 -14.31
C GLU A 18 12.55 7.45 -15.39
N GLU A 19 13.75 6.98 -15.05
CA GLU A 19 14.59 6.15 -15.93
C GLU A 19 14.88 4.78 -15.31
N ASP A 20 14.68 3.72 -16.11
CA ASP A 20 15.01 2.36 -15.72
C ASP A 20 16.46 2.01 -16.09
N ASN A 21 17.40 2.30 -15.19
CA ASN A 21 18.82 1.98 -15.33
C ASN A 21 19.33 1.09 -14.19
N GLU A 22 20.53 0.53 -14.35
CA GLU A 22 21.09 -0.44 -13.39
C GLU A 22 21.31 0.17 -11.99
N GLU A 23 21.73 1.41 -11.91
CA GLU A 23 21.95 2.12 -10.65
C GLU A 23 20.64 2.31 -9.89
N ASN A 24 19.60 2.78 -10.57
CA ASN A 24 18.26 2.95 -10.00
C ASN A 24 17.68 1.62 -9.53
N ARG A 25 17.83 0.54 -10.31
CA ARG A 25 17.38 -0.80 -9.89
C ARG A 25 18.10 -1.28 -8.63
N LYS A 26 19.42 -1.08 -8.52
CA LYS A 26 20.22 -1.45 -7.33
C LYS A 26 19.85 -0.64 -6.09
N ASN A 27 19.51 0.64 -6.27
CA ASN A 27 19.16 1.55 -5.17
C ASN A 27 17.67 1.54 -4.82
N SER A 28 16.86 0.73 -5.50
CA SER A 28 15.41 0.69 -5.30
C SER A 28 15.01 -0.02 -4.01
N ILE A 29 13.93 0.46 -3.38
CA ILE A 29 13.18 -0.32 -2.40
C ILE A 29 12.32 -1.29 -3.19
N VAL A 30 12.69 -2.58 -3.16
CA VAL A 30 11.90 -3.63 -3.81
C VAL A 30 10.78 -4.05 -2.89
N VAL A 31 9.54 -3.81 -3.32
CA VAL A 31 8.33 -4.23 -2.63
C VAL A 31 7.62 -5.31 -3.42
N GLU A 32 7.29 -6.40 -2.73
CA GLU A 32 6.41 -7.41 -3.26
C GLU A 32 4.95 -7.01 -3.02
N GLY A 33 4.27 -6.59 -4.08
CA GLY A 33 2.84 -6.27 -4.08
C GLY A 33 1.98 -7.53 -4.01
N LEU A 34 0.72 -7.43 -4.40
CA LEU A 34 -0.18 -8.58 -4.49
C LEU A 34 0.12 -9.40 -5.74
N VAL A 35 0.24 -8.75 -6.89
CA VAL A 35 0.43 -9.41 -8.19
C VAL A 35 1.82 -9.13 -8.76
N ASN A 36 2.38 -7.95 -8.48
CA ASN A 36 3.64 -7.49 -9.07
C ASN A 36 4.72 -7.22 -8.03
N LYS A 37 5.98 -7.13 -8.48
CA LYS A 37 7.09 -6.55 -7.72
C LYS A 37 7.37 -5.14 -8.22
N PHE A 38 7.63 -4.23 -7.30
CA PHE A 38 7.85 -2.81 -7.61
C PHE A 38 9.19 -2.38 -7.05
N GLY A 39 9.99 -1.69 -7.87
CA GLY A 39 11.18 -0.96 -7.41
C GLY A 39 10.83 0.51 -7.22
N LEU A 40 10.90 1.01 -5.99
CA LEU A 40 10.55 2.39 -5.65
C LEU A 40 11.80 3.20 -5.29
N ASN A 41 11.78 4.49 -5.63
CA ASN A 41 12.84 5.42 -5.30
C ASN A 41 12.80 5.75 -3.78
N PRO A 42 13.84 5.38 -2.99
CA PRO A 42 13.85 5.61 -1.54
C PRO A 42 13.78 7.09 -1.15
N VAL A 43 14.35 7.99 -1.96
CA VAL A 43 14.32 9.44 -1.70
C VAL A 43 12.89 9.97 -1.83
N ALA A 44 12.17 9.55 -2.86
CA ALA A 44 10.77 9.91 -3.07
C ALA A 44 9.86 9.34 -1.97
N ILE A 45 10.07 8.08 -1.58
CA ILE A 45 9.34 7.46 -0.46
C ILE A 45 9.54 8.25 0.83
N LYS A 46 10.78 8.65 1.15
CA LYS A 46 11.07 9.47 2.34
C LYS A 46 10.36 10.83 2.27
N LYS A 47 10.35 11.47 1.10
CA LYS A 47 9.66 12.75 0.87
C LYS A 47 8.15 12.63 1.11
N HIS A 48 7.51 11.55 0.63
CA HIS A 48 6.07 11.35 0.75
C HIS A 48 5.62 10.54 1.98
N LYS A 49 6.55 10.13 2.87
CA LYS A 49 6.28 9.27 4.02
C LYS A 49 5.10 9.77 4.89
N LYS A 50 4.98 11.09 5.09
CA LYS A 50 3.85 11.68 5.84
C LYS A 50 2.52 11.64 5.09
N ASP A 51 2.54 11.84 3.78
CA ASP A 51 1.34 11.78 2.95
C ASP A 51 0.80 10.35 2.87
N ILE A 52 1.68 9.38 2.68
CA ILE A 52 1.35 7.95 2.68
C ILE A 52 0.70 7.57 4.01
N TYR A 53 1.32 7.93 5.14
CA TYR A 53 0.74 7.67 6.46
C TYR A 53 -0.64 8.34 6.64
N SER A 54 -0.77 9.59 6.22
CA SER A 54 -2.04 10.32 6.28
C SER A 54 -3.15 9.62 5.49
N MET A 55 -2.85 9.02 4.34
CA MET A 55 -3.81 8.24 3.56
C MET A 55 -4.14 6.92 4.25
N LEU A 56 -3.15 6.19 4.76
CA LEU A 56 -3.35 4.91 5.47
C LEU A 56 -4.21 5.06 6.74
N LYS A 57 -4.09 6.18 7.46
CA LYS A 57 -4.92 6.47 8.64
C LYS A 57 -6.42 6.64 8.33
N GLN A 58 -6.78 6.84 7.07
CA GLN A 58 -8.17 6.98 6.64
C GLN A 58 -8.80 5.62 6.28
N LEU A 59 -8.01 4.55 6.20
CA LEU A 59 -8.54 3.19 6.10
C LEU A 59 -9.28 2.82 7.38
N PRO A 60 -10.24 1.87 7.30
CA PRO A 60 -11.00 1.46 8.46
C PRO A 60 -10.16 1.00 9.67
N LYS A 61 -10.67 1.20 10.88
CA LYS A 61 -9.99 0.89 12.15
C LYS A 61 -9.48 -0.54 12.26
N ASN A 62 -10.14 -1.50 11.62
CA ASN A 62 -9.68 -2.90 11.67
C ASN A 62 -8.29 -3.07 11.03
N PHE A 63 -7.92 -2.25 10.04
CA PHE A 63 -6.56 -2.25 9.48
C PHE A 63 -5.53 -1.72 10.49
N GLN A 64 -5.93 -0.82 11.39
CA GLN A 64 -5.03 -0.15 12.32
C GLN A 64 -4.63 -1.10 13.46
N LYS A 65 -3.35 -1.04 13.89
CA LYS A 65 -2.80 -1.89 14.95
C LYS A 65 -3.62 -1.87 16.26
N ASN A 66 -4.14 -0.72 16.65
CA ASN A 66 -4.92 -0.55 17.89
C ASN A 66 -6.44 -0.75 17.71
N GLY A 67 -6.90 -1.05 16.49
CA GLY A 67 -8.32 -1.30 16.21
C GLY A 67 -8.60 -2.79 16.04
N GLY A 68 -8.12 -3.37 14.94
CA GLY A 68 -8.28 -4.81 14.66
C GLY A 68 -6.97 -5.55 14.39
N GLY A 69 -5.86 -4.84 14.19
CA GLY A 69 -4.55 -5.48 13.94
C GLY A 69 -4.40 -6.09 12.54
N GLY A 70 -5.38 -5.90 11.65
CA GLY A 70 -5.33 -6.28 10.25
C GLY A 70 -6.70 -6.60 9.66
N TRP A 71 -6.89 -6.33 8.37
CA TRP A 71 -8.14 -6.65 7.66
C TRP A 71 -7.85 -7.11 6.22
N SER A 72 -8.86 -7.69 5.56
CA SER A 72 -8.76 -8.20 4.20
C SER A 72 -8.46 -7.07 3.23
N PHE A 73 -7.54 -7.30 2.29
CA PHE A 73 -7.28 -6.41 1.18
C PHE A 73 -8.56 -5.98 0.46
N LEU A 74 -9.56 -6.86 0.32
CA LEU A 74 -10.83 -6.55 -0.35
C LEU A 74 -11.59 -5.39 0.31
N ASN A 75 -11.39 -5.15 1.62
CA ASN A 75 -12.06 -4.08 2.35
C ASN A 75 -11.30 -2.74 2.26
N ALA A 76 -10.11 -2.72 1.66
CA ALA A 76 -9.28 -1.53 1.61
C ALA A 76 -9.77 -0.49 0.59
N CYS A 77 -10.85 -0.76 -0.16
CA CYS A 77 -11.47 0.18 -1.10
C CYS A 77 -12.30 1.28 -0.41
N ASN A 78 -12.61 1.11 0.88
CA ASN A 78 -13.41 2.02 1.69
C ASN A 78 -12.53 2.81 2.67
N ARG A 79 -12.98 4.01 3.02
CA ARG A 79 -12.48 4.80 4.15
C ARG A 79 -13.21 4.39 5.43
N GLU A 80 -12.70 4.82 6.58
CA GLU A 80 -13.35 4.65 7.90
C GLU A 80 -14.78 5.21 7.94
N ASP A 81 -15.07 6.28 7.19
CA ASP A 81 -16.42 6.88 7.11
C ASP A 81 -17.39 6.10 6.19
N GLY A 82 -16.96 4.98 5.62
CA GLY A 82 -17.75 4.16 4.71
C GLY A 82 -17.70 4.60 3.24
N THR A 83 -17.05 5.73 2.93
CA THR A 83 -16.91 6.20 1.54
C THR A 83 -15.91 5.34 0.77
N GLN A 84 -16.31 4.88 -0.41
CA GLN A 84 -15.40 4.18 -1.32
C GLN A 84 -14.46 5.18 -2.00
N TRP A 85 -13.14 5.05 -1.80
CA TRP A 85 -12.14 5.96 -2.38
C TRP A 85 -11.57 5.46 -3.72
N THR A 86 -11.77 4.17 -4.02
CA THR A 86 -11.47 3.55 -5.32
C THR A 86 -12.31 2.30 -5.57
N GLY A 87 -12.60 2.04 -6.85
CA GLY A 87 -13.18 0.76 -7.30
C GLY A 87 -12.15 -0.19 -7.92
N LEU A 88 -10.86 0.17 -7.94
CA LEU A 88 -9.83 -0.57 -8.66
C LEU A 88 -8.84 -1.22 -7.69
N HIS A 89 -8.74 -2.54 -7.74
CA HIS A 89 -7.76 -3.29 -6.93
C HIS A 89 -6.32 -2.90 -7.23
N ALA A 90 -5.98 -2.54 -8.47
CA ALA A 90 -4.64 -2.05 -8.81
C ALA A 90 -4.27 -0.78 -8.01
N THR A 91 -5.21 0.16 -7.86
CA THR A 91 -4.99 1.37 -7.06
C THR A 91 -4.91 1.05 -5.56
N MET A 92 -5.65 0.06 -5.07
CA MET A 92 -5.51 -0.43 -3.69
C MET A 92 -4.12 -1.05 -3.46
N GLU A 93 -3.64 -1.85 -4.40
CA GLU A 93 -2.30 -2.44 -4.35
C GLU A 93 -1.22 -1.36 -4.30
N GLN A 94 -1.34 -0.28 -5.08
CA GLN A 94 -0.41 0.85 -5.01
C GLN A 94 -0.34 1.46 -3.60
N LEU A 95 -1.48 1.66 -2.92
CA LEU A 95 -1.50 2.16 -1.53
C LEU A 95 -0.77 1.20 -0.58
N VAL A 96 -1.01 -0.11 -0.71
CA VAL A 96 -0.35 -1.14 0.10
C VAL A 96 1.15 -1.14 -0.16
N VAL A 97 1.57 -1.07 -1.42
CA VAL A 97 2.98 -1.03 -1.84
C VAL A 97 3.69 0.20 -1.28
N LEU A 98 3.08 1.38 -1.39
CA LEU A 98 3.57 2.61 -0.75
C LEU A 98 3.68 2.45 0.78
N GLY A 99 2.68 1.82 1.39
CA GLY A 99 2.66 1.55 2.83
C GLY A 99 3.79 0.62 3.29
N ILE A 100 4.08 -0.43 2.52
CA ILE A 100 5.18 -1.36 2.82
C ILE A 100 6.52 -0.66 2.65
N ALA A 101 6.71 0.06 1.55
CA ALA A 101 7.94 0.81 1.28
C ALA A 101 8.24 1.88 2.34
N SER A 102 7.19 2.46 2.92
CA SER A 102 7.30 3.44 4.01
C SER A 102 7.30 2.82 5.41
N GLU A 103 7.31 1.49 5.50
CA GLU A 103 7.36 0.70 6.75
C GLU A 103 6.13 0.85 7.65
N TYR A 104 5.01 1.34 7.11
CA TYR A 104 3.75 1.46 7.83
C TYR A 104 2.83 0.26 7.62
N VAL A 105 3.02 -0.51 6.55
CA VAL A 105 2.16 -1.66 6.23
C VAL A 105 2.96 -2.94 6.26
N LYS A 106 2.33 -4.00 6.77
CA LYS A 106 2.81 -5.38 6.66
C LYS A 106 1.65 -6.32 6.37
N TYR A 107 1.91 -7.37 5.60
CA TYR A 107 0.99 -8.50 5.50
C TYR A 107 0.96 -9.25 6.83
N THR A 108 -0.21 -9.76 7.20
CA THR A 108 -0.38 -10.48 8.47
C THR A 108 0.04 -11.94 8.36
N MET A 109 0.14 -12.49 7.15
CA MET A 109 0.53 -13.86 6.87
C MET A 109 1.40 -13.97 5.60
N PRO A 110 2.24 -15.02 5.49
CA PRO A 110 3.00 -15.34 4.28
C PRO A 110 2.12 -15.56 3.05
N ARG A 111 2.67 -15.32 1.86
CA ARG A 111 1.95 -15.39 0.57
C ARG A 111 1.28 -16.75 0.34
N GLU A 112 1.94 -17.82 0.73
CA GLU A 112 1.49 -19.20 0.53
C GLU A 112 0.18 -19.50 1.27
N MET A 113 -0.11 -18.71 2.31
CA MET A 113 -1.34 -18.80 3.09
C MET A 113 -2.49 -17.96 2.53
N TRP A 114 -2.26 -17.06 1.57
CA TRP A 114 -3.34 -16.18 1.09
C TRP A 114 -4.46 -16.97 0.39
N LYS A 115 -4.15 -18.11 -0.23
CA LYS A 115 -5.13 -18.98 -0.90
C LYS A 115 -6.23 -19.54 0.03
N ILE A 116 -5.98 -19.60 1.35
CA ILE A 116 -6.97 -20.06 2.33
C ILE A 116 -7.78 -18.91 2.93
N LEU A 117 -7.40 -17.66 2.64
CA LEU A 117 -8.13 -16.47 3.09
C LEU A 117 -9.33 -16.19 2.17
N PRO A 118 -10.37 -15.52 2.69
CA PRO A 118 -11.50 -15.10 1.86
C PRO A 118 -11.04 -14.30 0.63
N GLY A 119 -11.43 -14.78 -0.55
CA GLY A 119 -11.07 -14.18 -1.85
C GLY A 119 -9.64 -14.48 -2.33
N GLY A 120 -8.86 -15.29 -1.61
CA GLY A 120 -7.50 -15.67 -2.03
C GLY A 120 -6.47 -14.53 -1.99
N VAL A 121 -6.74 -13.48 -1.22
CA VAL A 121 -5.93 -12.24 -1.16
C VAL A 121 -5.41 -11.97 0.26
N PRO A 122 -4.35 -11.16 0.43
CA PRO A 122 -3.78 -10.92 1.75
C PRO A 122 -4.71 -10.20 2.71
N TYR A 123 -4.40 -10.36 3.99
CA TYR A 123 -4.77 -9.42 5.02
C TYR A 123 -3.52 -8.60 5.36
N PHE A 124 -3.71 -7.31 5.67
CA PHE A 124 -2.60 -6.43 6.05
C PHE A 124 -2.98 -5.53 7.23
N SER A 125 -1.97 -5.04 7.93
CA SER A 125 -2.10 -4.15 9.07
C SER A 125 -1.30 -2.87 8.86
N VAL A 126 -1.82 -1.75 9.36
CA VAL A 126 -1.15 -0.45 9.44
C VAL A 126 -0.59 -0.26 10.85
N ALA A 127 0.70 0.05 10.95
CA ALA A 127 1.46 0.25 12.20
C ALA A 127 1.48 1.71 12.67
#